data_AF-A0AA47PA35-F1
#
_entry.id   AF-A0AA47PA35-F1
#
_cell.length_a   1.000
_cell.length_b   1.000
_cell.length_c   1.000
_cell.angle_alpha   90.00
_cell.angle_beta   90.00
_cell.angle_gamma   90.00
#
_symmetry.space_group_name_H-M   'P 1'
#
loop_
_entity.id
_entity.type
_entity.pdbx_description
1 polymer ?
#
loop_
_entity_poly.entity_id
_entity_poly.type
_entity_poly.pdbx_seq_one_letter_code
_entity_poly.pdbx_strand_id
1 'polypeptide(L)'
;MLLMEEGEKRLRLRRRRLTRPLYCRINLSVPVLDRFFSNGDTRQDFRLSRESLAVLLNLLHQDRRHGWSATIETLVFLFWLASGASYRVYGMPRSTVHRIVHRVTGEVVAIRHKVIHFPKTAEDLAAVTRGFAGLARHRAFLKAAGAIDKDPHTDRI
;
A
#
# COMPACT_ATOMS: atom_id res chain seq x y z
N MET A 1 32.05 12.78 -24.46
CA MET A 1 32.04 11.31 -24.27
C MET A 1 32.25 10.94 -22.79
N LEU A 2 31.48 11.53 -21.86
CA LEU A 2 31.62 11.29 -20.41
C LEU A 2 30.27 11.26 -19.66
N LEU A 3 29.13 11.46 -20.35
CA LEU A 3 27.80 11.49 -19.75
C LEU A 3 26.99 10.19 -19.93
N MET A 4 27.54 9.18 -20.63
CA MET A 4 26.87 7.89 -20.86
C MET A 4 27.33 6.80 -19.87
N GLU A 5 28.40 7.03 -19.10
CA GLU A 5 28.97 6.05 -18.16
C GLU A 5 28.31 6.07 -16.77
N GLU A 6 27.69 7.18 -16.35
CA GLU A 6 27.05 7.28 -15.02
C GLU A 6 25.68 6.59 -14.96
N GLY A 7 24.99 6.49 -16.10
CA GLY A 7 23.71 5.77 -16.22
C GLY A 7 23.85 4.27 -15.98
N GLU A 8 24.92 3.65 -16.53
CA GLU A 8 25.19 2.23 -16.32
C GLU A 8 25.66 1.91 -14.90
N LYS A 9 26.41 2.81 -14.26
CA LYS A 9 26.88 2.61 -12.89
C LYS A 9 25.72 2.61 -11.88
N ARG A 10 24.67 3.43 -12.11
CA ARG A 10 23.43 3.40 -11.30
C ARG A 10 22.61 2.12 -11.51
N LEU A 11 22.53 1.61 -12.74
CA LEU A 11 21.87 0.33 -13.05
C LEU A 11 22.61 -0.88 -12.44
N ARG A 12 23.95 -0.84 -12.43
CA ARG A 12 24.78 -1.90 -11.81
C ARG A 12 24.73 -1.87 -10.27
N LEU A 13 24.63 -0.70 -9.63
CA LEU A 13 24.45 -0.62 -8.18
C LEU A 13 23.08 -1.12 -7.71
N ARG A 14 22.02 -0.97 -8.51
CA ARG A 14 20.71 -1.60 -8.22
C ARG A 14 20.75 -3.12 -8.30
N ARG A 15 21.59 -3.69 -9.18
CA ARG A 15 21.73 -5.15 -9.34
C ARG A 15 22.49 -5.85 -8.20
N ARG A 16 23.36 -5.13 -7.49
CA ARG A 16 24.25 -5.74 -6.47
C ARG A 16 23.62 -5.96 -5.08
N ARG A 17 22.39 -5.50 -4.82
CA ARG A 17 21.66 -5.79 -3.55
C ARG A 17 20.71 -7.00 -3.63
N LEU A 18 20.95 -7.93 -4.54
CA LEU A 18 20.12 -9.14 -4.74
C LEU A 18 20.93 -10.45 -4.68
N THR A 19 22.06 -10.46 -3.96
CA THR A 19 22.86 -11.68 -3.73
C THR A 19 22.49 -12.32 -2.39
N ARG A 20 21.27 -12.85 -2.30
CA ARG A 20 20.89 -13.91 -1.35
C ARG A 20 20.08 -14.97 -2.12
N PRO A 21 20.09 -16.25 -1.70
CA PRO A 21 19.65 -17.37 -2.54
C PRO A 21 18.22 -17.14 -3.05
N LEU A 22 18.09 -17.11 -4.38
CA LEU A 22 16.85 -16.77 -5.09
C LEU A 22 15.88 -17.96 -5.11
N TYR A 23 15.21 -18.26 -4.00
CA TYR A 23 13.96 -19.06 -4.05
C TYR A 23 12.75 -18.22 -4.50
N CYS A 24 12.93 -16.90 -4.61
CA CYS A 24 11.87 -15.92 -4.79
C CYS A 24 12.29 -14.86 -5.82
N ARG A 25 12.37 -15.21 -7.10
CA ARG A 25 12.47 -14.17 -8.15
C ARG A 25 11.11 -13.48 -8.26
N ILE A 26 11.07 -12.19 -7.92
CA ILE A 26 9.91 -11.34 -8.22
C ILE A 26 9.72 -11.38 -9.74
N ASN A 27 8.53 -11.77 -10.20
CA ASN A 27 8.22 -11.63 -11.61
C ASN A 27 7.96 -10.15 -11.91
N LEU A 28 9.00 -9.43 -12.35
CA LEU A 28 8.89 -8.02 -12.74
C LEU A 28 8.07 -7.82 -14.02
N SER A 29 7.67 -8.88 -14.72
CA SER A 29 6.72 -8.77 -15.84
C SER A 29 5.29 -8.47 -15.40
N VAL A 30 5.01 -8.42 -14.09
CA VAL A 30 3.70 -7.98 -13.62
C VAL A 30 3.64 -6.44 -13.61
N PRO A 31 2.79 -5.82 -14.46
CA PRO A 31 2.85 -4.39 -14.75
C PRO A 31 2.74 -3.47 -13.54
N VAL A 32 2.02 -3.88 -12.50
CA VAL A 32 1.82 -3.07 -11.28
C VAL A 32 3.07 -3.06 -10.37
N LEU A 33 3.88 -4.13 -10.33
CA LEU A 33 5.17 -4.08 -9.62
C LEU A 33 6.18 -3.27 -10.40
N ASP A 34 6.21 -3.42 -11.73
CA ASP A 34 7.05 -2.60 -12.59
C ASP A 34 6.71 -1.11 -12.44
N ARG A 35 5.42 -0.75 -12.47
CA ARG A 35 4.97 0.63 -12.26
C ARG A 35 5.36 1.18 -10.89
N PHE A 36 5.25 0.37 -9.83
CA PHE A 36 5.69 0.76 -8.49
C PHE A 36 7.20 1.04 -8.43
N PHE A 37 8.03 0.15 -9.00
CA PHE A 37 9.48 0.29 -8.99
C PHE A 37 10.01 1.35 -9.97
N SER A 38 9.20 1.71 -10.97
CA SER A 38 9.44 2.78 -11.95
C SER A 38 8.96 4.15 -11.47
N ASN A 39 8.51 4.28 -10.22
CA ASN A 39 7.95 5.52 -9.65
C ASN A 39 6.71 6.07 -10.38
N GLY A 40 5.91 5.19 -10.99
CA GLY A 40 4.61 5.58 -11.57
C GLY A 40 3.55 5.87 -10.51
N ASP A 41 2.39 6.39 -10.95
CA ASP A 41 1.24 6.61 -10.08
C ASP A 41 0.70 5.28 -9.53
N THR A 42 0.63 5.17 -8.20
CA THR A 42 0.18 3.99 -7.47
C THR A 42 -1.33 3.98 -7.22
N ARG A 43 -2.04 5.08 -7.46
CA ARG A 43 -3.49 5.15 -7.23
C ARG A 43 -4.26 4.20 -8.13
N GLN A 44 -3.83 4.08 -9.40
CA GLN A 44 -4.51 3.24 -10.38
C GLN A 44 -4.53 1.75 -9.97
N ASP A 45 -3.45 1.27 -9.36
CA ASP A 45 -3.30 -0.15 -9.06
C ASP A 45 -3.56 -0.51 -7.58
N PHE A 46 -3.27 0.41 -6.67
CA PHE A 46 -3.35 0.18 -5.22
C PHE A 46 -4.38 1.06 -4.52
N ARG A 47 -5.03 2.00 -5.23
CA ARG A 47 -5.94 3.04 -4.69
C ARG A 47 -5.31 3.95 -3.64
N LEU A 48 -3.99 3.91 -3.49
CA LEU A 48 -3.23 4.73 -2.55
C LEU A 48 -2.26 5.63 -3.30
N SER A 49 -2.11 6.87 -2.83
CA SER A 49 -1.05 7.76 -3.32
C SER A 49 0.33 7.25 -2.87
N ARG A 50 1.37 7.73 -3.54
CA ARG A 50 2.75 7.31 -3.25
C ARG A 50 3.15 7.68 -1.82
N GLU A 51 2.71 8.83 -1.36
CA GLU A 51 2.98 9.37 -0.03
C GLU A 51 2.31 8.50 1.04
N SER A 52 1.01 8.20 0.89
CA SER A 52 0.28 7.31 1.81
C SER A 52 0.90 5.92 1.85
N LEU A 53 1.32 5.40 0.70
CA LEU A 53 1.95 4.09 0.60
C LEU A 53 3.35 4.08 1.21
N ALA A 54 4.13 5.16 1.10
CA ALA A 54 5.41 5.30 1.78
C ALA A 54 5.25 5.34 3.30
N VAL A 55 4.25 6.07 3.81
CA VAL A 55 3.92 6.09 5.25
C VAL A 55 3.53 4.70 5.73
N LEU A 56 2.66 4.01 4.99
CA LEU A 56 2.24 2.65 5.32
C LEU A 56 3.42 1.68 5.33
N LEU A 57 4.31 1.75 4.32
CA LEU A 57 5.53 0.95 4.27
C LEU A 57 6.46 1.23 5.46
N ASN A 58 6.56 2.47 5.91
CA ASN A 58 7.37 2.81 7.10
C ASN A 58 6.74 2.26 8.39
N LEU A 59 5.41 2.30 8.50
CA LEU A 59 4.69 1.74 9.65
C LEU A 59 4.75 0.21 9.70
N LEU A 60 4.78 -0.45 8.53
CA LEU A 60 4.84 -1.90 8.38
C LEU A 60 6.27 -2.46 8.22
N HIS A 61 7.29 -1.59 8.09
CA HIS A 61 8.69 -2.03 8.01
C HIS A 61 9.16 -2.59 9.35
N GLN A 62 8.89 -3.87 9.55
CA GLN A 62 9.55 -4.68 10.56
C GLN A 62 10.78 -5.31 9.91
N ASP A 63 11.93 -5.29 10.57
CA ASP A 63 13.18 -5.85 10.05
C ASP A 63 13.02 -7.35 9.79
N ARG A 64 12.73 -7.73 8.54
CA ARG A 64 12.55 -9.14 8.15
C ARG A 64 13.92 -9.73 7.81
N ARG A 65 14.42 -10.62 8.66
CA ARG A 65 15.70 -11.31 8.43
C ARG A 65 15.62 -12.39 7.34
N HIS A 66 14.41 -12.87 6.98
CA HIS A 66 14.20 -14.02 6.07
C HIS A 66 12.92 -13.85 5.22
N GLY A 67 12.95 -14.30 3.95
CA GLY A 67 11.79 -14.33 3.04
C GLY A 67 11.73 -13.18 2.02
N TRP A 68 10.54 -12.85 1.54
CA TRP A 68 10.31 -11.64 0.72
C TRP A 68 10.52 -10.39 1.59
N SER A 69 11.01 -9.29 1.01
CA SER A 69 11.13 -8.02 1.74
C SER A 69 9.75 -7.52 2.20
N ALA A 70 9.68 -6.85 3.36
CA ALA A 70 8.44 -6.30 3.91
C ALA A 70 7.66 -5.47 2.86
N THR A 71 8.38 -4.69 2.04
CA THR A 71 7.82 -3.95 0.91
C THR A 71 7.01 -4.80 -0.06
N ILE A 72 7.55 -5.95 -0.48
CA ILE A 72 6.86 -6.84 -1.44
C ILE A 72 5.62 -7.46 -0.80
N GLU A 73 5.71 -7.86 0.46
CA GLU A 73 4.57 -8.39 1.19
C GLU A 73 3.45 -7.35 1.32
N THR A 74 3.78 -6.10 1.64
CA THR A 74 2.82 -4.99 1.68
C THR A 74 2.19 -4.72 0.30
N LEU A 75 2.97 -4.74 -0.79
CA LEU A 75 2.43 -4.55 -2.14
C LEU A 75 1.50 -5.69 -2.55
N VAL A 76 1.84 -6.94 -2.21
CA VAL A 76 0.97 -8.11 -2.43
C VAL A 76 -0.34 -7.96 -1.68
N PHE A 77 -0.27 -7.53 -0.41
CA PHE A 77 -1.45 -7.28 0.41
C PHE A 77 -2.34 -6.15 -0.15
N LEU A 78 -1.74 -5.03 -0.54
CA LEU A 78 -2.48 -3.90 -1.11
C LEU A 78 -3.15 -4.26 -2.43
N PHE A 79 -2.44 -4.99 -3.30
CA PHE A 79 -3.02 -5.47 -4.56
C PHE A 79 -4.14 -6.47 -4.31
N TRP A 80 -4.00 -7.36 -3.31
CA TRP A 80 -5.07 -8.25 -2.88
C TRP A 80 -6.31 -7.48 -2.44
N LEU A 81 -6.17 -6.39 -1.67
CA LEU A 81 -7.30 -5.52 -1.30
C LEU A 81 -7.90 -4.81 -2.52
N ALA A 82 -7.07 -4.22 -3.38
CA ALA A 82 -7.51 -3.47 -4.55
C ALA A 82 -8.25 -4.35 -5.58
N SER A 83 -7.88 -5.64 -5.66
CA SER A 83 -8.47 -6.64 -6.57
C SER A 83 -9.66 -7.40 -5.95
N GLY A 84 -10.25 -6.90 -4.86
CA GLY A 84 -11.43 -7.52 -4.24
C GLY A 84 -11.13 -8.84 -3.53
N ALA A 85 -9.97 -8.93 -2.86
CA ALA A 85 -9.52 -10.10 -2.12
C ALA A 85 -9.27 -11.36 -2.98
N SER A 86 -8.99 -11.19 -4.26
CA SER A 86 -8.59 -12.29 -5.14
C SER A 86 -7.19 -12.79 -4.81
N TYR A 87 -7.02 -14.10 -4.61
CA TYR A 87 -5.71 -14.71 -4.39
C TYR A 87 -4.89 -14.92 -5.68
N ARG A 88 -5.41 -14.52 -6.85
CA ARG A 88 -4.73 -14.63 -8.14
C ARG A 88 -3.77 -13.46 -8.34
N VAL A 89 -2.72 -13.43 -7.52
CA VAL A 89 -1.82 -12.28 -7.40
C VAL A 89 -0.41 -12.68 -7.83
N TYR A 90 0.17 -11.92 -8.76
CA TYR A 90 1.59 -11.98 -9.16
C TYR A 90 2.15 -13.34 -9.64
N GLY A 91 1.30 -14.28 -10.07
CA GLY A 91 1.76 -15.63 -10.43
C GLY A 91 2.35 -16.40 -9.23
N MET A 92 2.06 -15.98 -8.00
CA MET A 92 2.49 -16.65 -6.79
C MET A 92 1.56 -17.82 -6.46
N PRO A 93 2.06 -18.89 -5.82
CA PRO A 93 1.19 -19.92 -5.26
C PRO A 93 0.17 -19.30 -4.30
N ARG A 94 -1.09 -19.75 -4.40
CA ARG A 94 -2.19 -19.27 -3.54
C ARG A 94 -1.85 -19.36 -2.05
N SER A 95 -1.15 -20.42 -1.63
CA SER A 95 -0.69 -20.61 -0.25
C SER A 95 0.30 -19.52 0.20
N THR A 96 1.18 -19.06 -0.70
CA THR A 96 2.11 -17.96 -0.44
C THR A 96 1.36 -16.64 -0.27
N VAL A 97 0.44 -16.32 -1.18
CA VAL A 97 -0.39 -15.11 -1.09
C VAL A 97 -1.21 -15.13 0.19
N HIS A 98 -1.86 -16.25 0.50
CA HIS A 98 -2.63 -16.43 1.73
C HIS A 98 -1.78 -16.16 2.99
N ARG A 99 -0.58 -16.75 3.08
CA ARG A 99 0.31 -16.54 4.21
C ARG A 99 0.74 -15.07 4.35
N ILE A 100 1.05 -14.41 3.24
CA ILE A 100 1.42 -12.99 3.21
C ILE A 100 0.24 -12.14 3.68
N VAL A 101 -0.95 -12.32 3.09
CA VAL A 101 -2.15 -11.55 3.42
C VAL A 101 -2.49 -11.67 4.89
N HIS A 102 -2.56 -12.89 5.44
CA HIS A 102 -2.86 -13.08 6.85
C HIS A 102 -1.83 -12.41 7.78
N ARG A 103 -0.55 -12.50 7.43
CA ARG A 103 0.51 -11.87 8.21
C ARG A 103 0.40 -10.34 8.18
N VAL A 104 0.36 -9.75 6.98
CA VAL A 104 0.29 -8.29 6.82
C VAL A 104 -1.02 -7.74 7.41
N THR A 105 -2.12 -8.49 7.31
CA THR A 105 -3.38 -8.14 8.00
C THR A 105 -3.18 -8.04 9.50
N GLY A 106 -2.50 -9.01 10.12
CA GLY A 106 -2.18 -8.97 11.54
C GLY A 106 -1.35 -7.74 11.92
N GLU A 107 -0.35 -7.38 11.11
CA GLU A 107 0.47 -6.18 11.33
C GLU A 107 -0.34 -4.88 11.18
N VAL A 108 -1.19 -4.78 10.15
CA VAL A 108 -2.10 -3.64 9.94
C VAL A 108 -3.07 -3.49 11.11
N VAL A 109 -3.66 -4.59 11.58
CA VAL A 109 -4.54 -4.58 12.76
C VAL A 109 -3.77 -4.15 14.01
N ALA A 110 -2.53 -4.62 14.18
CA ALA A 110 -1.69 -4.25 15.30
C ALA A 110 -1.35 -2.76 15.32
N ILE A 111 -1.13 -2.11 14.18
CA ILE A 111 -0.86 -0.66 14.11
C ILE A 111 -2.13 0.20 14.12
N ARG A 112 -3.34 -0.40 14.03
CA ARG A 112 -4.62 0.32 13.97
C ARG A 112 -4.74 1.40 15.04
N HIS A 113 -4.36 1.10 16.27
CA HIS A 113 -4.46 2.03 17.40
C HIS A 113 -3.52 3.24 17.32
N LYS A 114 -2.48 3.17 16.48
CA LYS A 114 -1.53 4.27 16.24
C LYS A 114 -2.00 5.24 15.16
N VAL A 115 -2.92 4.81 14.30
CA VAL A 115 -3.30 5.54 13.09
C VAL A 115 -4.79 5.90 13.08
N ILE A 116 -5.65 5.07 13.67
CA ILE A 116 -7.09 5.32 13.76
C ILE A 116 -7.41 5.80 15.17
N HIS A 117 -7.76 7.08 15.27
CA HIS A 117 -8.27 7.70 16.48
C HIS A 117 -9.79 7.69 16.44
N PHE A 118 -10.42 6.90 17.31
CA PHE A 118 -11.86 6.97 17.52
C PHE A 118 -12.17 8.07 18.54
N PRO A 119 -13.13 8.97 18.27
CA PRO A 119 -13.56 9.97 19.24
C PRO A 119 -14.10 9.26 20.49
N LYS A 120 -13.55 9.60 21.66
CA LYS A 120 -13.91 8.95 22.94
C LYS A 120 -14.93 9.77 23.74
N THR A 121 -15.01 11.06 23.48
CA THR A 121 -15.91 11.99 24.15
C THR A 121 -16.94 12.56 23.17
N ALA A 122 -18.05 13.11 23.71
CA ALA A 122 -19.04 13.81 22.91
C ALA A 122 -18.46 15.06 22.24
N GLU A 123 -17.49 15.72 22.87
CA GLU A 123 -16.79 16.88 22.33
C GLU A 123 -15.89 16.50 21.15
N ASP A 124 -15.13 15.41 21.27
CA ASP A 124 -14.32 14.88 20.16
C ASP A 124 -15.20 14.51 18.97
N LEU A 125 -16.34 13.86 19.24
CA LEU A 125 -17.29 13.49 18.19
C LEU A 125 -17.87 14.73 17.51
N ALA A 126 -18.22 15.77 18.28
CA ALA A 126 -18.70 17.04 17.74
C ALA A 126 -17.63 17.81 16.96
N ALA A 127 -16.34 17.67 17.31
CA ALA A 127 -15.24 18.22 16.53
C ALA A 127 -15.10 17.50 15.18
N VAL A 128 -15.16 16.16 15.19
CA VAL A 128 -15.07 15.32 13.99
C VAL A 128 -16.23 15.61 13.02
N THR A 129 -17.47 15.60 13.50
CA THR A 129 -18.66 15.82 12.65
C THR A 129 -18.70 17.24 12.06
N ARG A 130 -18.29 18.25 12.83
CA ARG A 130 -18.12 19.62 12.30
C ARG A 130 -17.03 19.68 11.24
N GLY A 131 -15.93 18.94 11.41
CA GLY A 131 -14.89 18.80 10.38
C GLY A 131 -15.44 18.25 9.07
N PHE A 132 -16.21 17.17 9.11
CA PHE A 132 -16.88 16.61 7.92
C PHE A 132 -17.86 17.60 7.28
N ALA A 133 -18.70 18.28 8.07
CA ALA A 133 -19.61 19.30 7.59
C ALA A 133 -18.89 20.49 6.93
N GLY A 134 -17.74 20.90 7.48
CA GLY A 134 -16.88 21.95 6.91
C GLY A 134 -16.24 21.52 5.60
N LEU A 135 -15.65 20.31 5.55
CA LEU A 135 -15.01 19.76 4.34
C LEU A 135 -16.02 19.59 3.19
N ALA A 136 -17.19 19.05 3.49
CA ALA A 136 -18.25 18.85 2.50
C ALA A 136 -19.10 20.11 2.24
N ARG A 137 -18.86 21.19 3.00
CA ARG A 137 -19.65 22.43 3.00
C ARG A 137 -21.17 22.20 3.09
N HIS A 138 -21.58 21.15 3.82
CA HIS A 138 -22.97 20.73 3.85
C HIS A 138 -23.37 20.16 5.22
N ARG A 139 -24.51 20.61 5.75
CA ARG A 139 -24.98 20.27 7.11
C ARG A 139 -25.35 18.79 7.28
N ALA A 140 -25.64 18.07 6.19
CA ALA A 140 -25.93 16.63 6.26
C ALA A 140 -24.77 15.83 6.87
N PHE A 141 -23.54 16.31 6.77
CA PHE A 141 -22.35 15.64 7.31
C PHE A 141 -22.10 15.92 8.79
N LEU A 142 -22.98 16.66 9.48
CA LEU A 142 -22.95 16.78 10.95
C LEU A 142 -23.24 15.47 11.68
N LYS A 143 -23.70 14.45 10.96
CA LYS A 143 -23.87 13.08 11.47
C LYS A 143 -22.75 12.12 10.98
N ALA A 144 -21.80 12.62 10.19
CA ALA A 144 -20.71 11.81 9.66
C ALA A 144 -19.55 11.76 10.66
N ALA A 145 -19.12 10.54 11.00
CA ALA A 145 -17.96 10.29 11.86
C ALA A 145 -16.88 9.46 11.15
N GLY A 146 -16.99 9.29 9.83
CA GLY A 146 -16.08 8.53 9.01
C GLY A 146 -16.43 8.63 7.53
N ALA A 147 -15.46 8.31 6.67
CA ALA A 147 -15.63 8.22 5.23
C ALA A 147 -15.13 6.86 4.75
N ILE A 148 -15.88 6.26 3.82
CA ILE A 148 -15.42 5.13 3.02
C ILE A 148 -15.20 5.72 1.64
N ASP A 149 -13.94 5.96 1.28
CA ASP A 149 -13.61 6.44 -0.06
C ASP A 149 -13.89 5.31 -1.06
N LYS A 150 -14.94 5.49 -1.86
CA LYS A 150 -15.16 4.68 -3.06
C LYS A 150 -14.58 5.47 -4.21
N ASP A 151 -13.54 4.90 -4.83
CA ASP A 151 -12.90 5.45 -6.02
C ASP A 151 -13.97 5.94 -7.05
N PRO A 152 -13.96 7.22 -7.44
CA PRO A 152 -15.00 7.83 -8.27
C PRO A 152 -15.04 7.30 -9.72
N HIS A 153 -14.19 6.36 -10.09
CA HIS A 153 -14.22 5.72 -11.42
C HIS A 153 -15.18 4.52 -11.56
N THR A 154 -16.11 4.31 -10.62
CA THR A 154 -17.03 3.15 -10.66
C THR A 154 -18.44 3.46 -11.19
N ASP A 155 -18.69 4.63 -11.79
CA ASP A 155 -20.01 5.00 -12.39
C ASP A 155 -19.99 5.01 -13.94
N ARG A 156 -19.35 4.02 -14.56
CA ARG A 156 -19.55 3.72 -15.98
C ARG A 156 -19.85 2.25 -16.20
N ILE A 157 -21.05 1.81 -15.81
CA ILE A 157 -21.83 0.75 -16.47
C ILE A 157 -23.29 1.16 -16.42
#